data_AF-A0A146KG21-F1
#
_entry.id   AF-A0A146KG21-F1
#
_cell.length_a   1.000
_cell.length_b   1.000
_cell.length_c   1.000
_cell.angle_alpha   90.00
_cell.angle_beta   90.00
_cell.angle_gamma   90.00
#
_symmetry.space_group_name_H-M   'P 1'
#
loop_
_entity.id
_entity.type
_entity.pdbx_description
1 polymer ?
#
loop_
_entity_poly.entity_id
_entity_poly.type
_entity_poly.pdbx_seq_one_letter_code
_entity_poly.pdbx_strand_id
1 'polypeptide(L)'
;HNDSLLVSIQSMLENYDEMMCKVKKINNRFVSHSHVQRRYKWSEELLHKFALRVSQTGVKSVKPSEMQPYFAADGLKNHQLGSHLQKYKLKLLREYELADFSQLENWMYPKEFQIYDDIVQECQKWRPQEQDTTNSSEHEQWQYNYPLFRNMDVNEELD
;
A
#
# COMPACT_ATOMS: atom_id res chain seq x y z
N HIS A 1 -54.21 42.80 -17.09
CA HIS A 1 -54.47 41.76 -16.07
C HIS A 1 -53.66 40.49 -16.31
N ASN A 2 -53.33 40.12 -17.55
CA ASN A 2 -52.52 38.92 -17.85
C ASN A 2 -51.01 39.10 -17.55
N ASP A 3 -50.46 40.30 -17.68
CA ASP A 3 -49.02 40.53 -17.49
C ASP A 3 -48.56 40.29 -16.04
N SER A 4 -49.42 40.58 -15.05
CA SER A 4 -49.13 40.29 -13.64
C SER A 4 -49.08 38.79 -13.34
N LEU A 5 -49.86 37.98 -14.05
CA LEU A 5 -49.88 36.52 -13.89
C LEU A 5 -48.65 35.88 -14.54
N LEU A 6 -48.22 36.39 -15.69
CA LEU A 6 -47.01 35.92 -16.37
C LEU A 6 -45.74 36.19 -15.56
N VAL A 7 -45.63 37.37 -14.92
CA VAL A 7 -44.51 37.69 -14.01
C VAL A 7 -44.49 36.76 -12.79
N SER A 8 -45.67 36.39 -12.28
CA SER A 8 -45.79 35.46 -11.15
C SER A 8 -45.42 34.02 -11.52
N ILE A 9 -45.68 33.58 -12.75
CA ILE A 9 -45.31 32.24 -13.22
C ILE A 9 -43.80 32.18 -13.48
N GLN A 10 -43.25 33.22 -14.11
CA GLN A 10 -41.82 33.29 -14.42
C GLN A 10 -40.97 33.28 -13.13
N SER A 11 -41.35 34.04 -12.11
CA SER A 11 -40.64 34.04 -10.83
C SER A 11 -40.75 32.69 -10.08
N MET A 12 -41.88 31.98 -10.22
CA MET A 12 -42.01 30.62 -9.69
C MET A 12 -41.10 29.62 -10.41
N LEU A 13 -40.96 29.72 -11.73
CA LEU A 13 -40.07 28.86 -12.51
C LEU A 13 -38.60 29.11 -12.19
N GLU A 14 -38.19 30.37 -12.04
CA GLU A 14 -36.81 30.73 -11.66
C GLU A 14 -36.45 30.20 -10.26
N ASN A 15 -37.39 30.29 -9.31
CA ASN A 15 -37.21 29.72 -7.96
C ASN A 15 -37.14 28.17 -8.00
N TYR A 16 -37.94 27.54 -8.86
CA TYR A 16 -37.88 26.09 -9.06
C TYR A 16 -36.53 25.65 -9.63
N ASP A 17 -36.00 26.35 -10.63
CA ASP A 17 -34.69 26.07 -11.22
C ASP A 17 -33.56 26.25 -10.20
N GLU A 18 -33.62 27.31 -9.38
CA GLU A 18 -32.65 27.53 -8.31
C GLU A 18 -32.70 26.39 -7.27
N MET A 19 -33.90 25.96 -6.88
CA MET A 19 -34.11 24.84 -5.97
C MET A 19 -33.56 23.53 -6.57
N MET A 20 -33.84 23.25 -7.85
CA MET A 20 -33.35 22.07 -8.55
C MET A 20 -31.82 22.08 -8.67
N CYS A 21 -31.20 23.24 -8.88
CA CYS A 21 -29.75 23.41 -8.84
C CYS A 21 -29.17 23.09 -7.46
N LYS A 22 -29.81 23.54 -6.38
CA LYS A 22 -29.38 23.22 -4.99
C LYS A 22 -29.49 21.73 -4.71
N VAL A 23 -30.59 21.09 -5.10
CA VAL A 23 -30.80 19.64 -4.94
C VAL A 23 -29.75 18.85 -5.74
N LYS A 24 -29.45 19.22 -6.98
CA LYS A 24 -28.39 18.59 -7.78
C LYS A 24 -27.02 18.72 -7.12
N LYS A 25 -26.67 19.89 -6.57
CA LYS A 25 -25.40 20.10 -5.86
C LYS A 25 -25.30 19.22 -4.60
N ILE A 26 -26.40 19.09 -3.85
CA ILE A 26 -26.48 18.21 -2.68
C ILE A 26 -26.32 16.75 -3.11
N ASN A 27 -27.07 16.30 -4.12
CA ASN A 27 -26.98 14.93 -4.62
C ASN A 27 -25.57 14.61 -5.14
N ASN A 28 -24.92 15.52 -5.88
CA ASN A 28 -23.55 15.30 -6.34
C ASN A 28 -22.56 15.18 -5.18
N ARG A 29 -22.74 15.95 -4.09
CA ARG A 29 -21.96 15.77 -2.86
C ARG A 29 -22.22 14.40 -2.24
N PHE A 30 -23.47 13.99 -2.09
CA PHE A 30 -23.82 12.68 -1.54
C PHE A 30 -23.33 11.51 -2.41
N VAL A 31 -23.45 11.59 -3.74
CA VAL A 31 -22.95 10.59 -4.68
C VAL A 31 -21.42 10.51 -4.65
N SER A 32 -20.73 11.65 -4.58
CA SER A 32 -19.27 11.65 -4.40
C SER A 32 -18.84 11.06 -3.04
N HIS A 33 -19.67 11.22 -2.00
CA HIS A 33 -19.46 10.61 -0.68
C HIS A 33 -19.93 9.15 -0.62
N SER A 34 -20.88 8.70 -1.43
CA SER A 34 -21.27 7.28 -1.50
C SER A 34 -20.30 6.47 -2.37
N HIS A 35 -19.59 7.14 -3.28
CA HIS A 35 -18.31 6.69 -3.81
C HIS A 35 -17.15 6.91 -2.83
N VAL A 36 -17.40 6.88 -1.51
CA VAL A 36 -16.38 6.43 -0.55
C VAL A 36 -15.90 5.09 -1.10
N GLN A 37 -14.78 5.16 -1.82
CA GLN A 37 -14.17 4.03 -2.48
C GLN A 37 -14.03 2.95 -1.42
N ARG A 38 -14.75 1.84 -1.58
CA ARG A 38 -14.57 0.66 -0.73
C ARG A 38 -13.07 0.47 -0.57
N ARG A 39 -12.58 0.57 0.67
CA ARG A 39 -11.15 0.49 0.96
C ARG A 39 -10.65 -0.80 0.32
N TYR A 40 -9.67 -0.66 -0.56
CA TYR A 40 -9.11 -1.82 -1.24
C TYR A 40 -8.49 -2.76 -0.20
N LYS A 41 -8.89 -4.03 -0.22
CA LYS A 41 -8.37 -5.05 0.68
C LYS A 41 -7.29 -5.84 -0.05
N TRP A 42 -6.10 -5.88 0.54
CA TRP A 42 -5.01 -6.72 0.05
C TRP A 42 -5.32 -8.19 0.35
N SER A 43 -5.46 -9.01 -0.69
CA SER A 43 -5.53 -10.47 -0.53
C SER A 43 -4.14 -11.04 -0.28
N GLU A 44 -4.07 -12.25 0.27
CA GLU A 44 -2.80 -12.96 0.50
C GLU A 44 -2.01 -13.15 -0.81
N GLU A 45 -2.69 -13.54 -1.89
CA GLU A 45 -2.08 -13.69 -3.22
C GLU A 45 -1.44 -12.37 -3.72
N LEU A 46 -2.11 -11.24 -3.50
CA LEU A 46 -1.59 -9.93 -3.89
C LEU A 46 -0.44 -9.47 -3.00
N LEU A 47 -0.49 -9.78 -1.70
CA LEU A 47 0.61 -9.52 -0.77
C LEU A 47 1.86 -10.31 -1.17
N HIS A 48 1.69 -11.60 -1.49
CA HIS A 48 2.78 -12.45 -1.97
C HIS A 48 3.36 -11.93 -3.28
N LYS A 49 2.51 -11.65 -4.29
CA LYS A 49 2.93 -11.06 -5.58
C LYS A 49 3.64 -9.71 -5.39
N PHE A 50 3.16 -8.88 -4.47
CA PHE A 50 3.78 -7.61 -4.11
C PHE A 50 5.18 -7.81 -3.51
N ALA A 51 5.27 -8.62 -2.47
CA ALA A 51 6.54 -8.89 -1.78
C ALA A 51 7.56 -9.51 -2.74
N LEU A 52 7.15 -10.49 -3.56
CA LEU A 52 8.00 -11.06 -4.59
C LEU A 52 8.55 -10.00 -5.56
N ARG A 53 7.69 -9.07 -6.01
CA ARG A 53 8.12 -8.01 -6.93
C ARG A 53 9.09 -7.01 -6.27
N VAL A 54 8.85 -6.69 -5.00
CA VAL A 54 9.76 -5.87 -4.20
C VAL A 54 11.12 -6.56 -4.05
N SER A 55 11.13 -7.86 -3.74
CA SER A 55 12.37 -8.65 -3.59
C SER A 55 13.15 -8.76 -4.89
N GLN A 56 12.49 -8.94 -6.04
CA GLN A 56 13.15 -8.96 -7.35
C GLN A 56 13.82 -7.63 -7.72
N THR A 57 13.23 -6.50 -7.29
CA THR A 57 13.71 -5.16 -7.63
C THR A 57 14.73 -4.63 -6.61
N GLY A 58 14.63 -5.11 -5.37
CA GLY A 58 15.35 -4.58 -4.21
C GLY A 58 14.51 -3.55 -3.44
N VAL A 59 14.30 -3.81 -2.14
CA VAL A 59 13.41 -2.96 -1.31
C VAL A 59 13.91 -1.52 -1.17
N LYS A 60 15.22 -1.27 -1.25
CA LYS A 60 15.80 0.07 -1.10
C LYS A 60 15.40 0.96 -2.27
N SER A 61 15.54 0.45 -3.49
CA SER A 61 15.41 1.19 -4.76
C SER A 61 14.03 1.18 -5.39
N VAL A 62 13.19 0.18 -5.07
CA VAL A 62 11.90 -0.02 -5.75
C VAL A 62 10.99 1.22 -5.67
N LYS A 63 10.41 1.59 -6.83
CA LYS A 63 9.43 2.67 -6.94
C LYS A 63 8.03 2.13 -7.32
N PRO A 64 6.94 2.72 -6.80
CA PRO A 64 5.58 2.31 -7.15
C PRO A 64 5.28 2.38 -8.66
N SER A 65 5.88 3.33 -9.38
CA SER A 65 5.77 3.46 -10.84
C SER A 65 6.33 2.26 -11.61
N GLU A 66 7.37 1.62 -11.09
CA GLU A 66 8.01 0.46 -11.71
C GLU A 66 7.20 -0.82 -11.46
N MET A 67 6.45 -0.88 -10.35
CA MET A 67 5.57 -2.00 -10.02
C MET A 67 4.21 -1.93 -10.71
N GLN A 68 3.70 -0.73 -11.00
CA GLN A 68 2.35 -0.52 -11.54
C GLN A 68 1.99 -1.38 -12.76
N PRO A 69 2.87 -1.60 -13.76
CA PRO A 69 2.55 -2.47 -14.91
C PRO A 69 2.21 -3.91 -14.51
N TYR A 70 2.80 -4.42 -13.44
CA TYR A 70 2.62 -5.80 -12.96
C TYR A 70 1.29 -6.01 -12.23
N PHE A 71 0.68 -4.93 -11.74
CA PHE A 71 -0.59 -4.95 -10.99
C PHE A 71 -1.74 -4.27 -11.74
N ALA A 72 -1.54 -3.92 -13.02
CA ALA A 72 -2.58 -3.28 -13.84
C ALA A 72 -3.82 -4.19 -13.99
N ALA A 73 -3.61 -5.50 -14.14
CA ALA A 73 -4.69 -6.49 -14.21
C ALA A 73 -5.46 -6.63 -12.89
N ASP A 74 -4.80 -6.35 -11.75
CA ASP A 74 -5.38 -6.41 -10.41
C ASP A 74 -6.16 -5.13 -10.03
N GLY A 75 -6.18 -4.14 -10.95
CA GLY A 75 -6.86 -2.85 -10.74
C GLY A 75 -6.17 -1.95 -9.72
N LEU A 76 -4.92 -2.25 -9.33
CA LEU A 76 -4.18 -1.46 -8.35
C LEU A 76 -3.63 -0.17 -8.96
N LYS A 77 -3.88 0.93 -8.26
CA LYS A 77 -3.40 2.26 -8.61
C LYS A 77 -2.04 2.52 -7.96
N ASN A 78 -1.25 3.38 -8.61
CA ASN A 78 0.09 3.77 -8.14
C ASN A 78 0.13 4.22 -6.67
N HIS A 79 -0.83 5.04 -6.24
CA HIS A 79 -0.90 5.53 -4.86
C HIS A 79 -1.17 4.41 -3.83
N GLN A 80 -1.90 3.36 -4.21
CA GLN A 80 -2.16 2.21 -3.34
C GLN A 80 -0.88 1.39 -3.16
N LEU A 81 -0.13 1.17 -4.25
CA LEU A 81 1.19 0.55 -4.22
C LEU A 81 2.18 1.38 -3.38
N GLY A 82 2.17 2.71 -3.52
CA GLY A 82 3.01 3.62 -2.73
C GLY A 82 2.70 3.59 -1.23
N SER A 83 1.42 3.66 -0.87
CA SER A 83 0.97 3.56 0.53
C SER A 83 1.38 2.21 1.14
N HIS A 84 1.21 1.12 0.39
CA HIS A 84 1.58 -0.22 0.86
C HIS A 84 3.11 -0.40 0.96
N LEU A 85 3.87 0.08 -0.03
CA LEU A 85 5.33 0.06 0.00
C LEU A 85 5.90 0.85 1.19
N GLN A 86 5.32 2.01 1.50
CA GLN A 86 5.73 2.79 2.68
C GLN A 86 5.50 1.99 3.97
N LYS A 87 4.33 1.36 4.12
CA LYS A 87 4.03 0.49 5.28
C LYS A 87 4.98 -0.72 5.34
N TYR A 88 5.28 -1.32 4.19
CA TYR A 88 6.21 -2.43 4.07
C TYR A 88 7.62 -2.02 4.56
N LYS A 89 8.13 -0.86 4.11
CA LYS A 89 9.42 -0.35 4.59
C LYS A 89 9.39 -0.02 6.08
N LEU A 90 8.35 0.65 6.58
CA LEU A 90 8.20 0.93 8.02
C LEU A 90 8.18 -0.33 8.87
N LYS A 91 7.56 -1.41 8.37
CA LYS A 91 7.57 -2.72 9.03
C LYS A 91 8.99 -3.28 9.10
N LEU A 92 9.76 -3.19 8.02
CA LEU A 92 11.18 -3.58 8.03
C LEU A 92 11.99 -2.78 9.05
N LEU A 93 11.82 -1.45 9.12
CA LEU A 93 12.53 -0.66 10.13
C LEU A 93 12.24 -1.17 11.55
N ARG A 94 10.98 -1.49 11.84
CA ARG A 94 10.58 -2.02 13.15
C ARG A 94 11.15 -3.42 13.41
N GLU A 95 11.08 -4.32 12.43
CA GLU A 95 11.49 -5.72 12.60
C GLU A 95 13.01 -5.91 12.67
N TYR A 96 13.77 -5.03 12.01
CA TYR A 96 15.23 -5.02 11.98
C TYR A 96 15.84 -3.96 12.91
N GLU A 97 15.02 -3.28 13.72
CA GLU A 97 15.44 -2.24 14.67
C GLU A 97 16.30 -1.13 14.04
N LEU A 98 15.96 -0.75 12.81
CA LEU A 98 16.67 0.28 12.05
C LEU A 98 16.20 1.68 12.47
N ALA A 99 17.14 2.62 12.53
CA ALA A 99 16.85 4.01 12.87
C ALA A 99 16.23 4.79 11.69
N ASP A 100 16.62 4.45 10.46
CA ASP A 100 16.23 5.19 9.26
C ASP A 100 16.18 4.31 7.99
N PHE A 101 15.45 4.78 6.96
CA PHE A 101 15.31 4.11 5.67
C PHE A 101 16.64 3.94 4.93
N SER A 102 17.66 4.75 5.23
CA SER A 102 19.00 4.63 4.63
C SER A 102 19.70 3.30 4.96
N GLN A 103 19.36 2.69 6.10
CA GLN A 103 19.90 1.41 6.56
C GLN A 103 19.18 0.20 5.96
N LEU A 104 18.11 0.42 5.19
CA LEU A 104 17.44 -0.67 4.48
C LEU A 104 18.37 -1.25 3.41
N GLU A 105 18.46 -2.56 3.40
CA GLU A 105 19.21 -3.33 2.42
C GLU A 105 18.30 -4.22 1.59
N ASN A 106 18.68 -4.46 0.33
CA ASN A 106 17.82 -5.15 -0.65
C ASN A 106 17.48 -6.60 -0.30
N TRP A 107 18.27 -7.22 0.59
CA TRP A 107 18.03 -8.58 1.08
C TRP A 107 17.01 -8.65 2.22
N MET A 108 16.56 -7.51 2.78
CA MET A 108 15.62 -7.48 3.91
C MET A 108 14.17 -7.72 3.45
N TYR A 109 13.43 -8.52 4.21
CA TYR A 109 12.01 -8.79 3.98
C TYR A 109 11.29 -9.04 5.33
N PRO A 110 9.98 -8.73 5.45
CA PRO A 110 9.25 -8.95 6.69
C PRO A 110 9.13 -10.43 7.01
N LYS A 111 9.18 -10.78 8.30
CA LYS A 111 9.14 -12.17 8.80
C LYS A 111 7.91 -12.96 8.33
N GLU A 112 6.79 -12.28 8.08
CA GLU A 112 5.57 -12.91 7.55
C GLU A 112 5.78 -13.57 6.19
N PHE A 113 6.76 -13.11 5.41
CA PHE A 113 7.07 -13.69 4.10
C PHE A 113 8.13 -14.78 4.15
N GLN A 114 8.62 -15.16 5.34
CA GLN A 114 9.61 -16.23 5.50
C GLN A 114 9.06 -17.60 5.08
N ILE A 115 7.74 -17.78 5.08
CA ILE A 115 7.08 -19.01 4.62
C ILE A 115 7.14 -19.21 3.10
N TYR A 116 7.49 -18.17 2.33
CA TYR A 116 7.52 -18.19 0.88
C TYR A 116 8.96 -18.32 0.37
N ASP A 117 9.32 -19.53 -0.04
CA ASP A 117 10.68 -19.85 -0.48
C ASP A 117 11.15 -19.00 -1.67
N ASP A 118 10.24 -18.64 -2.57
CA ASP A 118 10.54 -17.82 -3.75
C ASP A 118 10.99 -16.41 -3.36
N ILE A 119 10.32 -15.77 -2.40
CA ILE A 119 10.69 -14.46 -1.85
C ILE A 119 12.05 -14.54 -1.18
N VAL A 120 12.27 -15.57 -0.35
CA VAL A 120 13.52 -15.76 0.39
C VAL A 120 14.69 -15.92 -0.59
N GLN A 121 14.52 -16.72 -1.64
CA GLN A 121 15.53 -16.91 -2.68
C GLN A 121 15.87 -15.61 -3.41
N GLU A 122 14.87 -14.81 -3.79
CA GLU A 122 15.11 -13.51 -4.43
C GLU A 122 15.88 -12.56 -3.49
N CYS A 123 15.51 -12.51 -2.21
CA CYS A 123 16.21 -11.69 -1.22
C CYS A 123 17.66 -12.15 -0.98
N GLN A 124 17.93 -13.45 -1.00
CA GLN A 124 19.28 -14.00 -0.82
C GLN A 124 20.23 -13.60 -1.94
N LYS A 125 19.75 -13.41 -3.17
CA LYS A 125 20.58 -12.92 -4.30
C LYS A 125 21.20 -11.55 -4.04
N TRP A 126 20.58 -10.76 -3.17
CA TRP A 126 21.06 -9.43 -2.79
C TRP A 126 22.05 -9.44 -1.64
N ARG A 127 22.27 -10.57 -0.97
CA ARG A 127 23.30 -10.64 0.06
C ARG A 127 24.67 -10.51 -0.60
N PRO A 128 25.57 -9.67 -0.07
CA PRO A 128 26.95 -9.69 -0.50
C PRO A 128 27.46 -11.12 -0.37
N GLN A 129 27.87 -11.72 -1.49
CA GLN A 129 28.62 -12.96 -1.40
C GLN A 129 29.94 -12.59 -0.72
N GLU A 130 30.21 -13.18 0.44
CA GLU A 130 31.53 -13.11 1.07
C GLU A 130 32.52 -13.60 0.02
N GLN A 131 33.20 -12.66 -0.66
CA GLN A 131 34.30 -13.04 -1.52
C GLN A 131 35.40 -13.53 -0.60
N ASP A 132 35.78 -14.80 -0.80
CA ASP A 132 36.93 -15.47 -0.23
C ASP A 132 38.18 -14.57 -0.21
N THR A 133 38.35 -13.78 0.85
CA THR A 133 39.68 -13.42 1.31
C THR A 133 40.13 -14.56 2.20
N THR A 134 40.90 -15.46 1.59
CA THR A 134 41.59 -16.56 2.23
C THR A 134 42.38 -16.05 3.45
N ASN A 135 41.90 -16.36 4.65
CA ASN A 135 42.75 -16.82 5.75
C ASN A 135 41.91 -17.28 6.94
N SER A 136 42.07 -18.57 7.24
CA SER A 136 41.85 -19.24 8.52
C SER A 136 40.47 -19.17 9.16
N SER A 137 39.76 -20.28 9.01
CA SER A 137 39.27 -21.08 10.13
C SER A 137 38.56 -20.31 11.24
N GLU A 138 37.29 -20.02 11.03
CA GLU A 138 36.27 -20.16 12.07
C GLU A 138 34.94 -20.47 11.40
N HIS A 139 34.53 -21.73 11.54
CA HIS A 139 33.26 -22.24 11.07
C HIS A 139 32.17 -21.71 12.01
N GLU A 140 31.78 -20.45 11.87
CA GLU A 140 30.64 -19.91 12.60
C GLU A 140 29.34 -20.36 11.95
N GLN A 141 28.85 -21.47 12.49
CA GLN A 141 27.48 -21.93 12.43
C GLN A 141 26.56 -20.83 12.99
N TRP A 142 26.16 -19.87 12.16
CA TRP A 142 25.10 -18.92 12.50
C TRP A 142 23.73 -19.60 12.43
N GLN A 143 23.49 -20.54 13.36
CA GLN A 143 22.13 -20.93 13.71
C GLN A 143 21.49 -19.80 14.50
N TYR A 144 20.59 -19.09 13.82
CA TYR A 144 19.43 -18.34 14.34
C TYR A 144 19.37 -18.18 15.87
N ASN A 145 19.80 -17.02 16.36
CA ASN A 145 19.43 -16.54 17.68
C ASN A 145 18.85 -15.13 17.55
N TYR A 146 17.65 -15.05 16.97
CA TYR A 146 16.81 -13.85 17.11
C TYR A 146 15.86 -14.06 18.29
N PRO A 147 15.77 -13.11 19.23
CA PRO A 147 14.93 -13.28 20.41
C PRO A 147 13.45 -13.42 19.99
N LEU A 148 12.88 -14.57 20.36
CA LEU A 148 11.46 -14.86 20.33
C LEU A 148 10.72 -13.90 21.29
N PHE A 149 10.31 -12.74 20.80
CA PHE A 149 9.35 -11.89 21.51
C PHE A 149 7.96 -11.98 20.88
N ARG A 150 7.15 -12.77 21.57
CA ARG A 150 5.80 -12.48 22.07
C ARG A 150 4.83 -11.86 21.06
N ASN A 151 3.89 -12.69 20.61
CA ASN A 151 2.60 -12.30 20.05
C ASN A 151 2.07 -11.05 20.78
N MET A 152 1.99 -9.93 20.06
CA MET A 152 1.14 -8.82 20.47
C MET A 152 -0.01 -8.72 19.47
N ASP A 153 -1.18 -9.01 20.03
CA ASP A 153 -2.53 -8.81 19.54
C ASP A 153 -2.64 -7.81 18.38
N VAL A 154 -3.01 -8.32 17.21
CA VAL A 154 -3.74 -7.54 16.21
C VAL A 154 -5.22 -7.63 16.56
N ASN A 155 -5.59 -6.92 17.63
CA ASN A 155 -6.95 -6.46 17.85
C ASN A 155 -6.93 -4.95 17.62
N GLU A 156 -7.37 -4.49 16.45
CA GLU A 156 -7.94 -3.15 16.35
C GLU A 156 -8.90 -3.06 15.16
N GLU A 157 -10.18 -3.08 15.55
CA GLU A 157 -11.30 -2.35 14.96
C GLU A 157 -11.79 -2.77 13.56
N LEU A 158 -12.71 -3.75 13.62
CA LEU A 158 -13.97 -3.67 12.88
C LEU A 158 -14.73 -2.42 13.37
N ASP A 159 -14.76 -1.38 12.53
CA ASP A 159 -15.89 -0.47 12.32
C ASP A 159 -15.76 0.21 10.93
#